data_AF-A0A933P206-F1
#
_entry.id   AF-A0A933P206-F1
#
_cell.length_a   1.000
_cell.length_b   1.000
_cell.length_c   1.000
_cell.angle_alpha   90.00
_cell.angle_beta   90.00
_cell.angle_gamma   90.00
#
_symmetry.space_group_name_H-M   'P 1'
#
loop_
_entity.id
_entity.type
_entity.pdbx_description
1 polymer ?
#
loop_
_entity_poly.entity_id
_entity_poly.type
_entity_poly.pdbx_seq_one_letter_code
_entity_poly.pdbx_strand_id
1 'polypeptide(L)'
;MNSRLIVCLIILFQFFCLTSCERNKEIQYNVSKSSLFLSNDNIIKENSPKNNNTIQEIGIKFYVIKVTNSSNIRFSFLNCNQEISYFIQEIPFPLSSVMNTWNSIQCGRGEFVYALKNKSEGTHTLKIWAKNKITDTVVSSAINFDFDKTPPEIVFHEIPEYVQAGHLFTLEWEVTEKHSSSKEKIKIYYSLDEGQSWSLLDSVTPREGGMYQQKFKIQWVIPKIENGIGMFKIEWKDAVKNEVMKESQRFMIINKVAIEKENASRNLANTAISCPNNYILVNKNPEVGTENSFCVAKFEMKAQTLNSTYIEKNGCGNHPTKCVGQNRLRQEDFQPVSSPEGTPWVQITRNEAVIQCKKLGKDFDLISNSQWMTVARDIELNKENWRKNEIEKTEINIGHCDNAPGTLKNTPALSVLNPSDPWDGVKHGDPKEYEIWALKRTHLLSSGEEIWDFGGNVWEWVKDYISLAFVPTDQPDCFKNSNCWVGYNSSEWFLTSINAETYSKQFAPFYKKLTHMQVGGKFFPQNPSLSGLEFAMVRGGKWDGGQYGGIYAAWLYNFTSSSTSHEVGFRCVFTPENGN
;
A
#
# COMPACT_ATOMS: atom_id res chain seq x y z
N MET A 1 -9.82 25.98 59.90
CA MET A 1 -9.27 27.17 59.22
C MET A 1 -9.77 27.06 57.77
N ASN A 2 -10.81 27.75 57.31
CA ASN A 2 -11.20 29.18 57.43
C ASN A 2 -10.12 30.13 56.90
N SER A 3 -10.35 31.08 55.99
CA SER A 3 -11.52 31.44 55.11
C SER A 3 -10.94 32.25 53.90
N ARG A 4 -11.63 32.76 52.86
CA ARG A 4 -12.99 33.30 52.59
C ARG A 4 -13.32 33.09 51.08
N LEU A 5 -14.53 32.98 50.52
CA LEU A 5 -15.93 33.35 50.85
C LEU A 5 -16.43 34.70 50.28
N ILE A 6 -17.39 34.63 49.34
CA ILE A 6 -18.46 35.56 48.88
C ILE A 6 -19.22 34.80 47.74
N VAL A 7 -20.53 34.51 47.69
CA VAL A 7 -21.82 35.18 48.02
C VAL A 7 -22.36 36.02 46.84
N CYS A 8 -23.60 35.89 46.32
CA CYS A 8 -24.77 35.04 46.67
C CYS A 8 -25.22 34.18 45.43
N LEU A 9 -26.48 33.91 45.01
CA LEU A 9 -27.87 34.30 45.36
C LEU A 9 -28.87 33.17 44.99
N ILE A 10 -30.08 33.15 45.57
CA ILE A 10 -31.20 32.21 45.29
C ILE A 10 -32.54 32.97 45.30
N ILE A 11 -33.52 32.58 44.47
CA ILE A 11 -34.97 32.89 44.65
C ILE A 11 -35.83 31.64 44.31
N LEU A 12 -36.94 31.44 45.06
CA LEU A 12 -37.93 30.34 44.93
C LEU A 12 -39.29 30.85 44.39
N PHE A 13 -40.21 29.92 44.04
CA PHE A 13 -41.62 29.75 44.51
C PHE A 13 -42.30 28.66 43.61
N GLN A 14 -42.91 27.54 44.06
CA GLN A 14 -44.15 27.30 44.84
C GLN A 14 -45.43 27.87 44.18
N PHE A 15 -46.61 27.20 44.11
CA PHE A 15 -47.24 26.04 44.82
C PHE A 15 -48.25 25.31 43.85
N PHE A 16 -49.21 24.38 44.13
CA PHE A 16 -49.83 23.75 45.33
C PHE A 16 -50.54 22.37 45.01
N CYS A 17 -51.33 21.85 45.98
CA CYS A 17 -52.38 20.79 46.05
C CYS A 17 -52.94 20.09 44.78
N LEU A 18 -53.13 18.74 44.75
CA LEU A 18 -54.07 17.84 45.49
C LEU A 18 -55.55 17.94 45.02
N THR A 19 -56.16 16.90 44.45
CA THR A 19 -56.94 15.81 45.13
C THR A 19 -57.61 14.89 44.05
N SER A 20 -58.19 13.68 44.26
CA SER A 20 -58.07 12.59 45.28
C SER A 20 -58.96 11.38 44.90
N CYS A 21 -58.69 10.17 45.42
CA CYS A 21 -59.56 8.95 45.46
C CYS A 21 -59.80 8.18 44.14
N GLU A 22 -59.43 6.89 43.99
CA GLU A 22 -59.94 5.61 44.59
C GLU A 22 -61.18 5.03 43.85
N ARG A 23 -61.34 3.71 43.61
CA ARG A 23 -60.62 2.49 44.06
C ARG A 23 -60.91 1.27 43.15
N ASN A 24 -59.93 0.36 43.00
CA ASN A 24 -60.06 -1.11 42.78
C ASN A 24 -60.75 -1.62 41.47
N LYS A 25 -60.41 -2.81 40.91
CA LYS A 25 -59.42 -3.85 41.30
C LYS A 25 -58.87 -4.59 40.05
N GLU A 26 -57.81 -5.37 40.25
CA GLU A 26 -57.06 -6.09 39.21
C GLU A 26 -57.77 -7.33 38.62
N ILE A 27 -57.34 -7.77 37.43
CA ILE A 27 -56.92 -9.14 37.09
C ILE A 27 -56.09 -9.11 35.78
N GLN A 28 -55.11 -10.00 35.63
CA GLN A 28 -54.22 -10.09 34.45
C GLN A 28 -54.83 -10.91 33.30
N TYR A 29 -54.41 -10.65 32.05
CA TYR A 29 -53.68 -11.63 31.18
C TYR A 29 -53.33 -11.01 29.80
N ASN A 30 -52.44 -11.68 29.04
CA ASN A 30 -51.94 -11.26 27.72
C ASN A 30 -53.02 -11.23 26.61
N VAL A 31 -52.89 -10.31 25.64
CA VAL A 31 -53.17 -10.54 24.19
C VAL A 31 -52.58 -9.39 23.33
N SER A 32 -52.48 -9.62 22.02
CA SER A 32 -51.78 -8.78 21.03
C SER A 32 -52.48 -7.50 20.56
N LYS A 33 -51.67 -6.49 20.17
CA LYS A 33 -51.93 -5.45 19.14
C LYS A 33 -53.38 -4.95 18.96
N SER A 34 -53.74 -3.89 19.68
CA SER A 34 -54.47 -2.75 19.09
C SER A 34 -54.16 -1.45 19.86
N SER A 35 -54.33 -0.31 19.20
CA SER A 35 -53.95 1.02 19.70
C SER A 35 -55.05 1.74 20.47
N LEU A 36 -54.69 2.56 21.45
CA LEU A 36 -55.44 3.77 21.80
C LEU A 36 -54.50 4.91 22.26
N PHE A 37 -55.00 6.14 22.22
CA PHE A 37 -54.25 7.37 22.49
C PHE A 37 -54.48 7.88 23.92
N LEU A 38 -53.54 8.70 24.41
CA LEU A 38 -53.83 9.81 25.31
C LEU A 38 -53.21 11.10 24.73
N SER A 39 -53.86 12.23 24.98
CA SER A 39 -53.57 13.54 24.40
C SER A 39 -52.83 14.47 25.34
N ASN A 40 -52.16 15.49 24.79
CA ASN A 40 -52.40 16.89 25.17
C ASN A 40 -51.84 17.84 24.10
N ASP A 41 -52.76 18.52 23.44
CA ASP A 41 -52.69 19.74 22.63
C ASP A 41 -51.32 20.35 22.30
N ASN A 42 -50.93 20.27 21.02
CA ASN A 42 -51.00 21.43 20.12
C ASN A 42 -50.79 21.06 18.63
N ILE A 43 -51.77 21.43 17.80
CA ILE A 43 -51.67 21.83 16.37
C ILE A 43 -50.71 21.04 15.43
N ILE A 44 -51.30 20.09 14.69
CA ILE A 44 -51.03 19.75 13.26
C ILE A 44 -49.56 19.44 12.84
N LYS A 45 -49.22 18.13 12.67
CA LYS A 45 -49.27 17.43 11.35
C LYS A 45 -48.98 15.92 11.43
N GLU A 46 -49.16 15.23 10.30
CA GLU A 46 -49.11 13.76 10.18
C GLU A 46 -47.70 13.17 10.13
N ASN A 47 -47.50 12.02 10.77
CA ASN A 47 -46.37 11.13 10.47
C ASN A 47 -46.65 10.33 9.18
N SER A 48 -45.69 10.32 8.27
CA SER A 48 -45.70 9.54 7.03
C SER A 48 -45.69 8.02 7.28
N PRO A 49 -46.19 7.15 6.37
CA PRO A 49 -46.23 7.38 4.92
C PRO A 49 -47.59 7.13 4.24
N LYS A 50 -48.30 8.21 3.84
CA LYS A 50 -49.47 8.15 2.94
C LYS A 50 -49.58 9.40 2.04
N ASN A 51 -48.93 9.39 0.88
CA ASN A 51 -49.16 10.42 -0.15
C ASN A 51 -50.45 10.13 -0.94
N ASN A 52 -51.60 10.47 -0.35
CA ASN A 52 -52.92 10.26 -0.95
C ASN A 52 -53.35 11.47 -1.80
N ASN A 53 -52.86 11.57 -3.03
CA ASN A 53 -53.37 12.58 -3.96
C ASN A 53 -54.84 12.25 -4.29
N THR A 54 -55.74 13.15 -3.88
CA THR A 54 -57.19 12.91 -3.84
C THR A 54 -57.91 13.78 -4.86
N ILE A 55 -58.61 13.16 -5.80
CA ILE A 55 -59.57 13.81 -6.69
C ILE A 55 -60.92 13.83 -5.97
N GLN A 56 -61.25 14.97 -5.35
CA GLN A 56 -62.28 15.04 -4.32
C GLN A 56 -63.71 14.72 -4.80
N GLU A 57 -64.09 15.10 -6.03
CA GLU A 57 -65.46 14.94 -6.53
C GLU A 57 -65.79 13.53 -7.06
N ILE A 58 -64.78 12.74 -7.45
CA ILE A 58 -64.95 11.34 -7.89
C ILE A 58 -64.43 10.34 -6.83
N GLY A 59 -63.92 10.84 -5.70
CA GLY A 59 -63.41 10.03 -4.58
C GLY A 59 -62.10 9.26 -4.87
N ILE A 60 -61.57 9.36 -6.10
CA ILE A 60 -60.37 8.66 -6.53
C ILE A 60 -59.15 9.13 -5.73
N LYS A 61 -58.43 8.16 -5.16
CA LYS A 61 -57.09 8.34 -4.61
C LYS A 61 -56.11 7.50 -5.40
N PHE A 62 -55.01 8.12 -5.84
CA PHE A 62 -53.89 7.42 -6.46
C PHE A 62 -52.78 7.25 -5.43
N TYR A 63 -52.19 6.06 -5.36
CA TYR A 63 -50.83 5.89 -4.83
C TYR A 63 -49.82 6.10 -5.96
N VAL A 64 -48.78 6.91 -5.72
CA VAL A 64 -47.68 7.15 -6.67
C VAL A 64 -46.37 7.22 -5.89
N ILE A 65 -45.30 6.68 -6.48
CA ILE A 65 -43.95 6.67 -5.92
C ILE A 65 -43.33 8.07 -6.08
N LYS A 66 -42.66 8.60 -5.05
CA LYS A 66 -42.05 9.95 -5.07
C LYS A 66 -40.78 10.04 -5.92
N VAL A 67 -40.08 8.92 -6.09
CA VAL A 67 -38.81 8.78 -6.80
C VAL A 67 -38.86 7.45 -7.56
N THR A 68 -38.32 7.36 -8.78
CA THR A 68 -38.32 6.11 -9.56
C THR A 68 -37.22 6.09 -10.63
N ASN A 69 -36.52 4.95 -10.76
CA ASN A 69 -35.66 4.65 -11.91
C ASN A 69 -36.41 4.00 -13.09
N SER A 70 -37.61 3.47 -12.84
CA SER A 70 -38.43 2.82 -13.87
C SER A 70 -39.21 3.85 -14.68
N SER A 71 -39.05 3.85 -16.01
CA SER A 71 -39.83 4.72 -16.92
C SER A 71 -41.28 4.26 -17.10
N ASN A 72 -41.73 3.27 -16.34
CA ASN A 72 -43.08 2.67 -16.39
C ASN A 72 -43.79 2.94 -15.07
N ILE A 73 -44.39 4.13 -14.95
CA ILE A 73 -45.04 4.59 -13.71
C ILE A 73 -46.30 3.77 -13.46
N ARG A 74 -46.34 3.04 -12.34
CA ARG A 74 -47.52 2.29 -11.89
C ARG A 74 -48.42 3.17 -11.04
N PHE A 75 -49.72 2.98 -11.22
CA PHE A 75 -50.77 3.64 -10.46
C PHE A 75 -51.77 2.62 -9.93
N SER A 76 -52.18 2.79 -8.68
CA SER A 76 -53.17 1.94 -8.02
C SER A 76 -54.33 2.79 -7.49
N PHE A 77 -55.57 2.35 -7.72
CA PHE A 77 -56.78 3.00 -7.21
C PHE A 77 -57.06 2.57 -5.76
N LEU A 78 -57.18 3.53 -4.85
CA LEU A 78 -57.41 3.27 -3.42
C LEU A 78 -58.89 3.19 -3.01
N ASN A 79 -59.78 3.82 -3.77
CA ASN A 79 -61.25 3.73 -3.65
C ASN A 79 -61.85 4.20 -4.98
N CYS A 80 -62.85 3.47 -5.51
CA CYS A 80 -63.67 3.86 -6.66
C CYS A 80 -64.78 2.80 -6.86
N ASN A 81 -66.03 3.24 -7.07
CA ASN A 81 -67.22 2.36 -7.07
C ASN A 81 -67.97 2.36 -8.43
N GLN A 82 -67.37 2.90 -9.50
CA GLN A 82 -68.02 3.14 -10.79
C GLN A 82 -67.02 2.92 -11.95
N GLU A 83 -67.51 2.81 -13.19
CA GLU A 83 -66.63 2.88 -14.35
C GLU A 83 -66.10 4.31 -14.56
N ILE A 84 -64.78 4.40 -14.78
CA ILE A 84 -64.11 5.66 -15.07
C ILE A 84 -63.32 5.58 -16.37
N SER A 85 -63.24 6.73 -17.04
CA SER A 85 -62.34 6.99 -18.15
C SER A 85 -61.19 7.86 -17.67
N TYR A 86 -59.95 7.59 -18.07
CA TYR A 86 -58.78 8.37 -17.68
C TYR A 86 -57.85 8.73 -18.86
N PHE A 87 -57.14 9.84 -18.71
CA PHE A 87 -56.14 10.36 -19.64
C PHE A 87 -54.94 10.93 -18.88
N ILE A 88 -53.73 10.84 -19.45
CA ILE A 88 -52.47 11.18 -18.77
C ILE A 88 -51.54 11.92 -19.74
N GLN A 89 -50.98 13.04 -19.28
CA GLN A 89 -50.05 13.88 -20.04
C GLN A 89 -48.82 14.21 -19.21
N GLU A 90 -47.65 14.05 -19.82
CA GLU A 90 -46.37 14.51 -19.30
C GLU A 90 -46.14 15.98 -19.66
N ILE A 91 -45.95 16.83 -18.65
CA ILE A 91 -45.64 18.26 -18.81
C ILE A 91 -44.11 18.37 -18.99
N PRO A 92 -43.59 19.19 -19.94
CA PRO A 92 -44.26 20.28 -20.66
C PRO A 92 -44.77 19.96 -22.07
N PHE A 93 -44.86 18.69 -22.49
CA PHE A 93 -45.36 18.37 -23.84
C PHE A 93 -46.78 18.93 -24.04
N PRO A 94 -47.08 19.62 -25.15
CA PRO A 94 -48.40 20.17 -25.39
C PRO A 94 -49.45 19.06 -25.59
N LEU A 95 -50.73 19.41 -25.41
CA LEU A 95 -51.84 18.53 -25.76
C LEU A 95 -51.78 18.21 -27.26
N SER A 96 -51.64 16.93 -27.60
CA SER A 96 -51.94 16.46 -28.96
C SER A 96 -53.41 16.73 -29.26
N SER A 97 -53.74 17.14 -30.48
CA SER A 97 -55.08 17.49 -30.98
C SER A 97 -56.08 16.32 -31.05
N VAL A 98 -55.83 15.24 -30.32
CA VAL A 98 -56.58 13.99 -30.28
C VAL A 98 -56.86 13.66 -28.80
N MET A 99 -57.90 14.25 -28.23
CA MET A 99 -58.44 13.88 -26.90
C MET A 99 -59.31 12.61 -26.95
N ASN A 100 -59.08 11.75 -27.94
CA ASN A 100 -60.08 10.80 -28.43
C ASN A 100 -59.90 9.39 -27.82
N THR A 101 -58.75 9.11 -27.22
CA THR A 101 -58.38 7.79 -26.66
C THR A 101 -58.31 7.84 -25.13
N TRP A 102 -59.46 8.10 -24.50
CA TRP A 102 -59.64 7.88 -23.07
C TRP A 102 -59.53 6.38 -22.77
N ASN A 103 -58.63 5.99 -21.87
CA ASN A 103 -58.54 4.62 -21.39
C ASN A 103 -59.66 4.39 -20.37
N SER A 104 -60.35 3.24 -20.42
CA SER A 104 -61.38 2.93 -19.43
C SER A 104 -60.99 1.75 -18.56
N ILE A 105 -61.37 1.80 -17.28
CA ILE A 105 -61.04 0.75 -16.32
C ILE A 105 -62.21 0.46 -15.37
N GLN A 106 -62.39 -0.82 -15.05
CA GLN A 106 -63.29 -1.28 -14.00
C GLN A 106 -62.61 -1.13 -12.65
N CYS A 107 -63.20 -0.35 -11.75
CA CYS A 107 -62.64 -0.13 -10.42
C CYS A 107 -62.76 -1.37 -9.53
N GLY A 108 -61.66 -1.75 -8.87
CA GLY A 108 -61.63 -2.82 -7.85
C GLY A 108 -60.44 -3.78 -7.94
N ARG A 109 -59.86 -4.03 -9.13
CA ARG A 109 -58.70 -4.94 -9.33
C ARG A 109 -57.70 -4.49 -10.42
N GLY A 110 -57.59 -3.18 -10.67
CA GLY A 110 -56.73 -2.64 -11.72
C GLY A 110 -55.54 -1.83 -11.20
N GLU A 111 -54.32 -2.24 -11.55
CA GLU A 111 -53.21 -1.30 -11.78
C GLU A 111 -53.26 -0.81 -13.23
N PHE A 112 -52.72 0.38 -13.48
CA PHE A 112 -52.35 0.80 -14.84
C PHE A 112 -50.92 1.36 -14.87
N VAL A 113 -50.32 1.35 -16.05
CA VAL A 113 -48.92 1.72 -16.29
C VAL A 113 -48.86 2.85 -17.30
N TYR A 114 -48.11 3.91 -17.00
CA TYR A 114 -47.76 4.96 -17.96
C TYR A 114 -46.27 4.88 -18.33
N ALA A 115 -45.97 4.71 -19.60
CA ALA A 115 -44.61 4.79 -20.11
C ALA A 115 -44.23 6.27 -20.34
N LEU A 116 -43.22 6.76 -19.63
CA LEU A 116 -42.71 8.13 -19.80
C LEU A 116 -42.14 8.33 -21.22
N LYS A 117 -42.42 9.51 -21.80
CA LYS A 117 -41.87 9.92 -23.09
C LYS A 117 -40.51 10.59 -22.90
N ASN A 118 -40.40 11.49 -21.93
CA ASN A 118 -39.12 11.98 -21.48
C ASN A 118 -38.47 10.98 -20.51
N LYS A 119 -37.14 10.84 -20.57
CA LYS A 119 -36.35 9.92 -19.73
C LYS A 119 -35.05 10.57 -19.22
N SER A 120 -35.00 11.90 -19.20
CA SER A 120 -33.96 12.70 -18.55
C SER A 120 -34.03 12.58 -17.02
N GLU A 121 -32.91 12.75 -16.33
CA GLU A 121 -32.89 12.90 -14.87
C GLU A 121 -33.77 14.06 -14.37
N GLY A 122 -34.28 13.95 -13.14
CA GLY A 122 -34.87 15.07 -12.38
C GLY A 122 -36.40 15.02 -12.23
N THR A 123 -37.00 16.15 -11.86
CA THR A 123 -38.44 16.20 -11.50
C THR A 123 -39.35 16.17 -12.74
N HIS A 124 -40.16 15.13 -12.86
CA HIS A 124 -41.22 15.02 -13.87
C HIS A 124 -42.58 15.37 -13.27
N THR A 125 -43.49 15.89 -14.11
CA THR A 125 -44.88 16.18 -13.74
C THR A 125 -45.84 15.48 -14.69
N LEU A 126 -46.64 14.56 -14.14
CA LEU A 126 -47.75 13.92 -14.86
C LEU A 126 -49.07 14.56 -14.42
N LYS A 127 -49.80 15.12 -15.39
CA LYS A 127 -51.18 15.55 -15.19
C LYS A 127 -52.11 14.41 -15.59
N ILE A 128 -53.06 14.09 -14.71
CA ILE A 128 -54.05 13.02 -14.89
C ILE A 128 -55.43 13.65 -14.90
N TRP A 129 -56.25 13.26 -15.87
CA TRP A 129 -57.68 13.57 -15.93
C TRP A 129 -58.47 12.29 -15.68
N ALA A 130 -59.52 12.40 -14.89
CA ALA A 130 -60.53 11.37 -14.72
C ALA A 130 -61.89 11.91 -15.17
N LYS A 131 -62.65 11.07 -15.85
CA LYS A 131 -64.01 11.35 -16.33
C LYS A 131 -64.95 10.28 -15.81
N ASN A 132 -66.02 10.70 -15.15
CA ASN A 132 -67.12 9.81 -14.77
C ASN A 132 -67.92 9.43 -16.03
N LYS A 133 -68.13 8.13 -16.30
CA LYS A 133 -68.90 7.69 -17.48
C LYS A 133 -70.41 7.94 -17.38
N ILE A 134 -70.94 8.14 -16.17
CA ILE A 134 -72.37 8.28 -15.89
C ILE A 134 -72.79 9.75 -15.84
N THR A 135 -71.98 10.61 -15.20
CA THR A 135 -72.29 12.04 -15.00
C THR A 135 -71.57 12.98 -15.96
N ASP A 136 -70.77 12.43 -16.88
CA ASP A 136 -69.85 13.12 -17.82
C ASP A 136 -68.78 14.02 -17.17
N THR A 137 -68.81 14.18 -15.83
CA THR A 137 -67.96 15.11 -15.07
C THR A 137 -66.47 14.80 -15.25
N VAL A 138 -65.68 15.82 -15.63
CA VAL A 138 -64.23 15.75 -15.82
C VAL A 138 -63.50 16.54 -14.76
N VAL A 139 -62.48 15.93 -14.16
CA VAL A 139 -61.64 16.48 -13.10
C VAL A 139 -60.17 16.15 -13.38
N SER A 140 -59.23 16.92 -12.84
CA SER A 140 -57.79 16.66 -13.05
C SER A 140 -56.95 16.93 -11.81
N SER A 141 -55.80 16.24 -11.74
CA SER A 141 -54.77 16.45 -10.71
C SER A 141 -53.38 16.37 -11.35
N ALA A 142 -52.38 17.00 -10.73
CA ALA A 142 -50.98 16.90 -11.12
C ALA A 142 -50.19 16.15 -10.05
N ILE A 143 -49.29 15.27 -10.49
CA ILE A 143 -48.39 14.52 -9.62
C ILE A 143 -46.96 14.80 -10.07
N ASN A 144 -46.14 15.21 -9.12
CA ASN A 144 -44.70 15.42 -9.29
C ASN A 144 -43.96 14.24 -8.66
N PHE A 145 -42.94 13.74 -9.35
CA PHE A 145 -42.01 12.72 -8.84
C PHE A 145 -40.62 12.98 -9.44
N ASP A 146 -39.57 12.49 -8.77
CA ASP A 146 -38.22 12.50 -9.33
C ASP A 146 -37.98 11.24 -10.17
N PHE A 147 -37.45 11.42 -11.38
CA PHE A 147 -36.94 10.34 -12.21
C PHE A 147 -35.42 10.27 -12.06
N ASP A 148 -34.94 9.12 -11.60
CA ASP A 148 -33.68 9.03 -10.87
C ASP A 148 -32.93 7.76 -11.27
N LYS A 149 -31.74 7.90 -11.85
CA LYS A 149 -30.89 6.80 -12.34
C LYS A 149 -29.46 6.88 -11.81
N THR A 150 -29.07 8.04 -11.29
CA THR A 150 -27.73 8.34 -10.79
C THR A 150 -27.47 7.46 -9.57
N PRO A 151 -26.53 6.50 -9.62
CA PRO A 151 -26.17 5.74 -8.45
C PRO A 151 -25.45 6.63 -7.41
N PRO A 152 -25.48 6.26 -6.13
CA PRO A 152 -24.80 7.05 -5.11
C PRO A 152 -23.29 7.19 -5.37
N GLU A 153 -22.72 8.35 -5.06
CA GLU A 153 -21.26 8.56 -5.14
C GLU A 153 -20.59 8.13 -3.81
N ILE A 154 -19.43 7.48 -3.90
CA ILE A 154 -18.59 7.11 -2.76
C ILE A 154 -17.14 7.55 -3.03
N VAL A 155 -16.57 8.30 -2.09
CA VAL A 155 -15.17 8.76 -2.11
C VAL A 155 -14.48 8.33 -0.81
N PHE A 156 -13.52 7.42 -0.90
CA PHE A 156 -12.64 7.09 0.22
C PHE A 156 -11.74 8.27 0.56
N HIS A 157 -11.45 8.48 1.85
CA HIS A 157 -10.33 9.33 2.26
C HIS A 157 -9.00 8.58 2.14
N GLU A 158 -7.90 9.28 2.45
CA GLU A 158 -6.55 8.71 2.37
C GLU A 158 -6.40 7.48 3.28
N ILE A 159 -6.16 6.32 2.67
CA ILE A 159 -5.84 5.07 3.37
C ILE A 159 -4.32 4.89 3.32
N PRO A 160 -3.62 4.88 4.46
CA PRO A 160 -2.17 4.71 4.52
C PRO A 160 -1.70 3.44 3.81
N GLU A 161 -0.53 3.49 3.19
CA GLU A 161 0.06 2.34 2.48
C GLU A 161 0.38 1.15 3.40
N TYR A 162 0.50 1.38 4.71
CA TYR A 162 0.80 0.37 5.73
C TYR A 162 -0.12 0.53 6.95
N VAL A 163 -0.67 -0.58 7.44
CA VAL A 163 -1.45 -0.65 8.69
C VAL A 163 -1.02 -1.84 9.54
N GLN A 164 -1.08 -1.71 10.87
CA GLN A 164 -0.55 -2.73 11.78
C GLN A 164 -1.60 -3.79 12.16
N ALA A 165 -1.28 -5.06 11.95
CA ALA A 165 -2.13 -6.18 12.34
C ALA A 165 -2.48 -6.16 13.84
N GLY A 166 -3.71 -6.55 14.18
CA GLY A 166 -4.23 -6.53 15.55
C GLY A 166 -4.46 -5.14 16.17
N HIS A 167 -4.22 -4.05 15.43
CA HIS A 167 -4.44 -2.68 15.89
C HIS A 167 -5.74 -2.09 15.36
N LEU A 168 -6.18 -0.98 15.95
CA LEU A 168 -7.38 -0.26 15.57
C LEU A 168 -7.07 0.71 14.42
N PHE A 169 -7.63 0.46 13.25
CA PHE A 169 -7.66 1.38 12.12
C PHE A 169 -8.97 2.16 12.11
N THR A 170 -8.98 3.38 11.56
CA THR A 170 -10.20 4.15 11.30
C THR A 170 -10.30 4.42 9.81
N LEU A 171 -11.27 3.80 9.15
CA LEU A 171 -11.61 4.05 7.76
C LEU A 171 -12.59 5.22 7.69
N GLU A 172 -12.27 6.28 6.94
CA GLU A 172 -13.15 7.43 6.70
C GLU A 172 -13.50 7.54 5.21
N TRP A 173 -14.73 7.96 4.89
CA TRP A 173 -15.21 8.16 3.51
C TRP A 173 -16.33 9.20 3.45
N GLU A 174 -16.59 9.72 2.26
CA GLU A 174 -17.71 10.61 1.93
C GLU A 174 -18.70 9.93 0.98
N VAL A 175 -19.97 10.33 1.05
CA VAL A 175 -20.99 9.98 0.06
C VAL A 175 -21.81 11.19 -0.39
N THR A 176 -22.26 11.16 -1.65
CA THR A 176 -23.20 12.13 -2.21
C THR A 176 -24.36 11.37 -2.86
N GLU A 177 -25.59 11.71 -2.49
CA GLU A 177 -26.82 11.03 -2.92
C GLU A 177 -28.02 11.97 -2.72
N LYS A 178 -28.90 12.10 -3.71
CA LYS A 178 -30.08 12.98 -3.65
C LYS A 178 -31.28 12.30 -2.96
N HIS A 179 -31.37 10.98 -3.05
CA HIS A 179 -32.54 10.16 -2.72
C HIS A 179 -32.18 8.94 -1.84
N SER A 180 -31.41 9.14 -0.78
CA SER A 180 -31.06 8.07 0.18
C SER A 180 -32.29 7.59 0.97
N SER A 181 -32.34 6.29 1.30
CA SER A 181 -33.29 5.74 2.27
C SER A 181 -32.59 4.96 3.38
N SER A 182 -33.03 5.17 4.62
CA SER A 182 -32.57 4.50 5.84
C SER A 182 -32.77 2.99 5.85
N LYS A 183 -33.53 2.44 4.90
CA LYS A 183 -33.68 0.99 4.65
C LYS A 183 -32.50 0.39 3.91
N GLU A 184 -31.83 1.18 3.07
CA GLU A 184 -30.75 0.75 2.20
C GLU A 184 -29.43 1.09 2.88
N LYS A 185 -28.94 0.16 3.71
CA LYS A 185 -27.69 0.34 4.42
C LYS A 185 -26.49 0.42 3.47
N ILE A 186 -25.58 1.34 3.77
CA ILE A 186 -24.20 1.32 3.24
C ILE A 186 -23.52 0.10 3.85
N LYS A 187 -23.04 -0.84 3.03
CA LYS A 187 -22.26 -1.99 3.50
C LYS A 187 -20.78 -1.75 3.28
N ILE A 188 -19.96 -2.07 4.28
CA ILE A 188 -18.51 -1.96 4.21
C ILE A 188 -17.93 -3.37 4.30
N TYR A 189 -17.01 -3.71 3.40
CA TYR A 189 -16.30 -4.99 3.36
C TYR A 189 -14.79 -4.75 3.35
N TYR A 190 -14.04 -5.76 3.75
CA TYR A 190 -12.59 -5.83 3.60
C TYR A 190 -12.17 -7.13 2.91
N SER A 191 -11.04 -7.07 2.20
CA SER A 191 -10.27 -8.20 1.68
C SER A 191 -8.92 -8.24 2.41
N LEU A 192 -8.30 -9.43 2.46
CA LEU A 192 -6.93 -9.65 2.94
C LEU A 192 -6.02 -10.29 1.85
N ASP A 193 -6.56 -10.43 0.64
CA ASP A 193 -6.08 -11.27 -0.46
C ASP A 193 -6.16 -10.55 -1.82
N GLU A 194 -5.96 -9.23 -1.82
CA GLU A 194 -6.00 -8.37 -3.01
C GLU A 194 -7.30 -8.48 -3.84
N GLY A 195 -8.44 -8.51 -3.12
CA GLY A 195 -9.78 -8.47 -3.70
C GLY A 195 -10.37 -9.83 -4.10
N GLN A 196 -9.64 -10.94 -3.91
CA GLN A 196 -10.11 -12.28 -4.25
C GLN A 196 -11.28 -12.76 -3.39
N SER A 197 -11.31 -12.41 -2.10
CA SER A 197 -12.44 -12.66 -1.20
C SER A 197 -12.78 -11.44 -0.35
N TRP A 198 -14.07 -11.32 0.02
CA TRP A 198 -14.61 -10.15 0.70
C TRP A 198 -15.40 -10.55 1.94
N SER A 199 -14.93 -10.09 3.10
CA SER A 199 -15.61 -10.23 4.39
C SER A 199 -16.37 -8.95 4.73
N LEU A 200 -17.63 -9.06 5.18
CA LEU A 200 -18.39 -7.91 5.67
C LEU A 200 -17.73 -7.37 6.95
N LEU A 201 -17.41 -6.07 6.96
CA LEU A 201 -16.94 -5.35 8.14
C LEU A 201 -18.12 -4.90 9.00
N ASP A 202 -19.04 -4.12 8.41
CA ASP A 202 -20.23 -3.59 9.07
C ASP A 202 -21.24 -3.01 8.05
N SER A 203 -22.35 -2.46 8.54
CA SER A 203 -23.37 -1.77 7.74
C SER A 203 -23.95 -0.52 8.43
N VAL A 204 -23.69 0.65 7.85
CA VAL A 204 -24.18 1.94 8.34
C VAL A 204 -25.56 2.26 7.75
N THR A 205 -26.48 2.73 8.59
CA THR A 205 -27.78 3.25 8.15
C THR A 205 -27.63 4.72 7.73
N PRO A 206 -27.87 5.08 6.45
CA PRO A 206 -27.81 6.47 6.01
C PRO A 206 -29.05 7.26 6.44
N ARG A 207 -28.99 8.59 6.28
CA ARG A 207 -30.12 9.49 6.49
C ARG A 207 -31.14 9.36 5.35
N GLU A 208 -32.43 9.51 5.64
CA GLU A 208 -33.48 9.61 4.62
C GLU A 208 -33.41 10.96 3.88
N GLY A 209 -33.44 10.95 2.55
CA GLY A 209 -33.37 12.14 1.69
C GLY A 209 -31.95 12.49 1.21
N GLY A 210 -31.71 13.76 0.88
CA GLY A 210 -30.45 14.20 0.31
C GLY A 210 -29.27 14.22 1.30
N MET A 211 -28.11 13.78 0.82
CA MET A 211 -26.78 13.84 1.45
C MET A 211 -25.78 14.37 0.42
N TYR A 212 -24.88 15.25 0.84
CA TYR A 212 -23.84 15.83 -0.04
C TYR A 212 -22.53 15.86 0.74
N GLN A 213 -21.49 15.20 0.22
CA GLN A 213 -20.19 15.04 0.89
C GLN A 213 -20.32 14.61 2.37
N GLN A 214 -21.30 13.74 2.65
CA GLN A 214 -21.60 13.31 4.01
C GLN A 214 -20.52 12.35 4.47
N LYS A 215 -19.68 12.81 5.41
CA LYS A 215 -18.63 12.02 6.03
C LYS A 215 -19.19 10.90 6.89
N PHE A 216 -18.60 9.73 6.76
CA PHE A 216 -18.80 8.54 7.55
C PHE A 216 -17.46 7.96 7.97
N LYS A 217 -17.45 7.17 9.04
CA LYS A 217 -16.28 6.43 9.47
C LYS A 217 -16.60 5.17 10.25
N ILE A 218 -15.65 4.24 10.27
CA ILE A 218 -15.71 3.04 11.09
C ILE A 218 -14.35 2.70 11.68
N GLN A 219 -14.35 2.15 12.89
CA GLN A 219 -13.17 1.58 13.53
C GLN A 219 -13.09 0.08 13.27
N TRP A 220 -11.97 -0.38 12.72
CA TRP A 220 -11.70 -1.77 12.39
C TRP A 220 -10.53 -2.27 13.23
N VAL A 221 -10.71 -3.35 14.00
CA VAL A 221 -9.58 -4.09 14.56
C VAL A 221 -9.05 -5.00 13.46
N ILE A 222 -7.88 -4.66 12.92
CA ILE A 222 -7.26 -5.40 11.82
C ILE A 222 -7.00 -6.85 12.26
N PRO A 223 -7.39 -7.87 11.48
CA PRO A 223 -7.12 -9.27 11.80
C PRO A 223 -5.64 -9.55 12.09
N LYS A 224 -5.38 -10.48 13.02
CA LYS A 224 -4.02 -10.89 13.40
C LYS A 224 -3.44 -11.93 12.43
N ILE A 225 -3.34 -11.54 11.16
CA ILE A 225 -2.58 -12.28 10.14
C ILE A 225 -1.07 -12.03 10.30
N GLU A 226 -0.22 -12.72 9.55
CA GLU A 226 1.24 -12.53 9.58
C GLU A 226 1.65 -11.33 8.71
N ASN A 227 1.37 -11.38 7.41
CA ASN A 227 1.33 -10.22 6.52
C ASN A 227 0.18 -10.41 5.50
N GLY A 228 -0.24 -9.36 4.80
CA GLY A 228 -1.24 -9.48 3.73
C GLY A 228 -1.49 -8.17 2.96
N ILE A 229 -2.23 -8.27 1.85
CA ILE A 229 -2.65 -7.12 1.04
C ILE A 229 -4.13 -6.85 1.31
N GLY A 230 -4.39 -5.78 2.07
CA GLY A 230 -5.72 -5.32 2.40
C GLY A 230 -6.33 -4.43 1.32
N MET A 231 -7.64 -4.54 1.14
CA MET A 231 -8.48 -3.61 0.39
C MET A 231 -9.82 -3.42 1.10
N PHE A 232 -10.48 -2.28 0.91
CA PHE A 232 -11.86 -2.07 1.32
C PHE A 232 -12.78 -1.99 0.10
N LYS A 233 -14.03 -2.39 0.29
CA LYS A 233 -15.11 -2.21 -0.69
C LYS A 233 -16.34 -1.67 0.03
N ILE A 234 -16.99 -0.68 -0.54
CA ILE A 234 -18.28 -0.19 -0.08
C ILE A 234 -19.32 -0.46 -1.16
N GLU A 235 -20.44 -1.07 -0.76
CA GLU A 235 -21.62 -1.32 -1.60
C GLU A 235 -22.80 -0.54 -1.03
N TRP A 236 -23.52 0.19 -1.88
CA TRP A 236 -24.70 0.95 -1.44
C TRP A 236 -25.75 1.10 -2.54
N LYS A 237 -26.99 1.44 -2.13
CA LYS A 237 -28.14 1.66 -3.01
C LYS A 237 -28.98 2.85 -2.53
N ASP A 238 -29.54 3.59 -3.46
CA ASP A 238 -30.51 4.66 -3.18
C ASP A 238 -31.92 4.11 -2.85
N ALA A 239 -32.90 5.01 -2.64
CA ALA A 239 -34.29 4.65 -2.39
C ALA A 239 -35.00 3.91 -3.56
N VAL A 240 -34.46 3.94 -4.77
CA VAL A 240 -35.04 3.32 -5.99
C VAL A 240 -34.25 2.11 -6.50
N LYS A 241 -33.18 1.73 -5.80
CA LYS A 241 -32.27 0.61 -6.08
C LYS A 241 -31.27 0.84 -7.21
N ASN A 242 -30.95 2.08 -7.60
CA ASN A 242 -29.68 2.29 -8.33
C ASN A 242 -28.53 1.98 -7.35
N GLU A 243 -27.46 1.37 -7.85
CA GLU A 243 -26.44 0.74 -7.00
C GLU A 243 -25.02 1.16 -7.36
N VAL A 244 -24.20 1.35 -6.33
CA VAL A 244 -22.78 1.64 -6.43
C VAL A 244 -21.97 0.58 -5.70
N MET A 245 -20.84 0.23 -6.30
CA MET A 245 -19.79 -0.58 -5.70
C MET A 245 -18.47 0.17 -5.90
N LYS A 246 -17.74 0.44 -4.82
CA LYS A 246 -16.49 1.21 -4.85
C LYS A 246 -15.41 0.52 -4.02
N GLU A 247 -14.31 0.18 -4.66
CA GLU A 247 -13.11 -0.38 -4.01
C GLU A 247 -12.07 0.70 -3.72
N SER A 248 -11.26 0.48 -2.69
CA SER A 248 -10.16 1.35 -2.29
C SER A 248 -8.87 1.04 -3.05
N GLN A 249 -7.86 1.89 -2.89
CA GLN A 249 -6.48 1.47 -3.11
C GLN A 249 -6.09 0.33 -2.15
N ARG A 250 -5.14 -0.51 -2.57
CA ARG A 250 -4.56 -1.56 -1.73
C ARG A 250 -3.63 -0.96 -0.65
N PHE A 251 -3.53 -1.64 0.48
CA PHE A 251 -2.64 -1.29 1.59
C PHE A 251 -2.02 -2.56 2.18
N MET A 252 -0.82 -2.45 2.73
CA MET A 252 -0.10 -3.57 3.35
C MET A 252 -0.51 -3.72 4.81
N ILE A 253 -0.82 -4.94 5.23
CA ILE A 253 -1.07 -5.29 6.63
C ILE A 253 0.19 -5.94 7.18
N ILE A 254 0.83 -5.28 8.16
CA ILE A 254 2.10 -5.71 8.77
C ILE A 254 1.92 -6.15 10.22
N ASN A 255 2.36 -7.37 10.58
CA ASN A 255 2.32 -7.84 11.96
C ASN A 255 3.70 -7.79 12.61
N LYS A 256 3.98 -6.69 13.32
CA LYS A 256 5.21 -6.51 14.09
C LYS A 256 5.50 -7.67 15.07
N VAL A 257 4.47 -8.25 15.68
CA VAL A 257 4.63 -9.38 16.61
C VAL A 257 4.86 -10.70 15.86
N ALA A 258 4.37 -10.84 14.61
CA ALA A 258 4.78 -11.94 13.74
C ALA A 258 6.24 -11.78 13.32
N ILE A 259 6.69 -10.59 12.93
CA ILE A 259 8.11 -10.33 12.59
C ILE A 259 9.03 -10.63 13.79
N GLU A 260 8.69 -10.16 14.99
CA GLU A 260 9.43 -10.45 16.23
C GLU A 260 9.41 -11.96 16.57
N LYS A 261 8.29 -12.65 16.34
CA LYS A 261 8.20 -14.11 16.53
C LYS A 261 8.83 -14.92 15.41
N GLU A 262 8.89 -14.44 14.19
CA GLU A 262 9.52 -15.10 13.06
C GLU A 262 11.04 -14.98 13.23
N ASN A 263 11.56 -13.85 13.68
CA ASN A 263 12.96 -13.73 14.10
C ASN A 263 13.25 -14.71 15.27
N ALA A 264 12.39 -14.79 16.28
CA ALA A 264 12.53 -15.77 17.36
C ALA A 264 12.37 -17.24 16.92
N SER A 265 11.61 -17.51 15.85
CA SER A 265 11.34 -18.86 15.34
C SER A 265 12.35 -19.30 14.27
N ARG A 266 12.92 -18.37 13.49
CA ARG A 266 14.13 -18.60 12.66
C ARG A 266 15.29 -19.03 13.55
N ASN A 267 15.42 -18.44 14.73
CA ASN A 267 16.37 -18.85 15.77
C ASN A 267 16.07 -20.22 16.42
N LEU A 268 14.94 -20.86 16.12
CA LEU A 268 14.54 -22.18 16.66
C LEU A 268 14.26 -23.25 15.59
N ALA A 269 14.04 -22.85 14.34
CA ALA A 269 13.79 -23.73 13.19
C ALA A 269 15.02 -23.91 12.28
N ASN A 270 16.11 -23.17 12.53
CA ASN A 270 17.39 -23.38 11.83
C ASN A 270 18.07 -24.67 12.31
N THR A 271 17.94 -25.75 11.53
CA THR A 271 18.90 -26.87 11.58
C THR A 271 20.27 -26.43 11.09
N ALA A 272 21.09 -25.95 12.04
CA ALA A 272 22.54 -26.15 12.08
C ALA A 272 23.40 -25.60 10.92
N ILE A 273 23.09 -24.43 10.34
CA ILE A 273 24.12 -23.64 9.65
C ILE A 273 24.98 -22.93 10.71
N SER A 274 26.10 -23.57 11.10
CA SER A 274 27.14 -22.93 11.89
C SER A 274 28.05 -22.12 10.97
N CYS A 275 28.01 -20.79 11.08
CA CYS A 275 28.88 -19.94 10.27
C CYS A 275 30.36 -20.04 10.71
N PRO A 276 31.32 -19.98 9.76
CA PRO A 276 32.73 -19.83 10.08
C PRO A 276 33.03 -18.52 10.83
N ASN A 277 34.17 -18.45 11.52
CA ASN A 277 34.62 -17.21 12.19
C ASN A 277 34.67 -16.04 11.20
N ASN A 278 34.13 -14.88 11.61
CA ASN A 278 33.94 -13.69 10.77
C ASN A 278 33.02 -13.89 9.54
N TYR A 279 32.10 -14.87 9.57
CA TYR A 279 30.96 -14.97 8.65
C TYR A 279 29.64 -14.85 9.44
N ILE A 280 28.71 -14.07 8.91
CA ILE A 280 27.41 -13.75 9.51
C ILE A 280 26.33 -14.60 8.87
N LEU A 281 25.39 -15.12 9.67
CA LEU A 281 24.24 -15.84 9.14
C LEU A 281 23.28 -14.89 8.40
N VAL A 282 22.95 -15.25 7.15
CA VAL A 282 21.96 -14.58 6.31
C VAL A 282 20.81 -15.55 6.06
N ASN A 283 19.59 -15.12 6.41
CA ASN A 283 18.39 -15.90 6.16
C ASN A 283 18.07 -15.94 4.66
N LYS A 284 17.53 -17.07 4.18
CA LYS A 284 17.12 -17.22 2.78
C LYS A 284 16.07 -16.18 2.35
N ASN A 285 16.09 -15.83 1.06
CA ASN A 285 15.08 -14.99 0.44
C ASN A 285 14.76 -15.47 -1.00
N PRO A 286 13.72 -16.31 -1.17
CA PRO A 286 13.28 -16.79 -2.49
C PRO A 286 12.83 -15.67 -3.44
N GLU A 287 12.39 -14.50 -2.95
CA GLU A 287 11.95 -13.40 -3.83
C GLU A 287 13.07 -12.93 -4.76
N VAL A 288 14.33 -12.98 -4.29
CA VAL A 288 15.54 -12.59 -5.04
C VAL A 288 16.36 -13.79 -5.51
N GLY A 289 15.81 -15.01 -5.42
CA GLY A 289 16.44 -16.24 -5.92
C GLY A 289 17.46 -16.90 -4.98
N THR A 290 17.23 -16.81 -3.66
CA THR A 290 18.06 -17.49 -2.64
C THR A 290 17.22 -18.48 -1.83
N GLU A 291 17.31 -19.76 -2.18
CA GLU A 291 16.47 -20.85 -1.62
C GLU A 291 16.96 -21.45 -0.30
N ASN A 292 18.24 -21.25 0.03
CA ASN A 292 18.88 -21.74 1.26
C ASN A 292 19.51 -20.58 2.02
N SER A 293 19.50 -20.65 3.35
CA SER A 293 20.26 -19.71 4.18
C SER A 293 21.75 -19.95 3.97
N PHE A 294 22.57 -18.93 4.15
CA PHE A 294 24.01 -18.98 3.89
C PHE A 294 24.72 -18.04 4.86
N CYS A 295 26.05 -18.14 4.96
CA CYS A 295 26.85 -17.21 5.73
C CYS A 295 27.63 -16.28 4.79
N VAL A 296 27.58 -14.98 5.04
CA VAL A 296 28.33 -13.96 4.29
C VAL A 296 29.51 -13.46 5.11
N ALA A 297 30.66 -13.24 4.50
CA ALA A 297 31.81 -12.73 5.25
C ALA A 297 31.57 -11.31 5.80
N LYS A 298 31.87 -11.10 7.08
CA LYS A 298 31.59 -9.86 7.82
C LYS A 298 32.30 -8.64 7.24
N PHE A 299 33.56 -8.83 6.85
CA PHE A 299 34.41 -7.86 6.19
C PHE A 299 34.75 -8.34 4.76
N GLU A 300 35.02 -7.40 3.86
CA GLU A 300 35.61 -7.65 2.53
C GLU A 300 36.89 -8.49 2.66
N MET A 301 37.19 -9.32 1.66
CA MET A 301 38.33 -10.24 1.73
C MET A 301 39.67 -9.49 1.73
N LYS A 302 40.57 -9.93 2.60
CA LYS A 302 41.95 -9.47 2.73
C LYS A 302 42.91 -10.56 2.25
N ALA A 303 44.12 -10.20 1.79
CA ALA A 303 45.11 -11.14 1.30
C ALA A 303 46.00 -11.65 2.45
N GLN A 304 45.72 -12.84 2.98
CA GLN A 304 46.56 -13.45 4.03
C GLN A 304 47.60 -14.39 3.40
N THR A 305 48.86 -14.25 3.82
CA THR A 305 49.95 -15.11 3.34
C THR A 305 49.71 -16.55 3.79
N LEU A 306 49.85 -17.53 2.89
CA LEU A 306 49.62 -18.94 3.26
C LEU A 306 50.53 -19.40 4.41
N ASN A 307 49.97 -20.17 5.33
CA ASN A 307 50.62 -20.66 6.56
C ASN A 307 51.13 -19.55 7.50
N SER A 308 50.57 -18.34 7.40
CA SER A 308 50.90 -17.19 8.24
C SER A 308 49.64 -16.43 8.66
N THR A 309 49.71 -15.68 9.75
CA THR A 309 48.64 -14.73 10.13
C THR A 309 48.74 -13.41 9.36
N TYR A 310 49.88 -13.10 8.75
CA TYR A 310 50.17 -11.82 8.13
C TYR A 310 49.25 -11.50 6.94
N ILE A 311 48.61 -10.33 7.00
CA ILE A 311 47.74 -9.78 5.96
C ILE A 311 48.50 -8.71 5.18
N GLU A 312 48.63 -8.92 3.87
CA GLU A 312 49.18 -7.91 2.96
C GLU A 312 48.23 -6.74 2.78
N LYS A 313 48.77 -5.52 2.80
CA LYS A 313 47.96 -4.34 2.46
C LYS A 313 47.62 -4.34 0.98
N ASN A 314 46.38 -3.92 0.69
CA ASN A 314 45.76 -3.67 -0.60
C ASN A 314 45.96 -4.72 -1.71
N GLY A 315 46.36 -5.96 -1.40
CA GLY A 315 46.67 -6.97 -2.41
C GLY A 315 47.82 -6.60 -3.37
N CYS A 316 48.66 -5.62 -3.02
CA CYS A 316 49.65 -5.03 -3.92
C CYS A 316 50.96 -4.55 -3.23
N GLY A 317 51.38 -5.21 -2.15
CA GLY A 317 52.68 -4.94 -1.52
C GLY A 317 52.86 -3.50 -1.03
N ASN A 318 51.81 -2.89 -0.47
CA ASN A 318 51.78 -1.54 0.10
C ASN A 318 51.83 -0.35 -0.89
N HIS A 319 51.83 -0.54 -2.22
CA HIS A 319 51.72 0.61 -3.14
C HIS A 319 50.24 0.97 -3.40
N PRO A 320 49.73 2.16 -2.99
CA PRO A 320 48.29 2.44 -2.96
C PRO A 320 47.60 2.48 -4.34
N THR A 321 48.30 2.90 -5.40
CA THR A 321 47.70 3.17 -6.72
C THR A 321 48.41 2.54 -7.93
N LYS A 322 49.38 1.61 -7.75
CA LYS A 322 50.18 1.05 -8.85
C LYS A 322 50.39 -0.47 -8.75
N CYS A 323 49.30 -1.19 -8.71
CA CYS A 323 49.29 -2.63 -8.94
C CYS A 323 49.39 -2.89 -10.45
N VAL A 324 50.58 -2.80 -11.03
CA VAL A 324 50.82 -2.95 -12.48
C VAL A 324 51.94 -3.95 -12.70
N GLY A 325 51.68 -4.97 -13.52
CA GLY A 325 52.66 -6.03 -13.80
C GLY A 325 53.09 -6.79 -12.54
N GLN A 326 54.40 -6.80 -12.26
CA GLN A 326 55.05 -7.69 -11.30
C GLN A 326 54.71 -7.42 -9.81
N ASN A 327 54.07 -6.29 -9.47
CA ASN A 327 53.71 -5.95 -8.09
C ASN A 327 52.33 -6.46 -7.65
N ARG A 328 51.63 -7.19 -8.53
CA ARG A 328 50.38 -7.89 -8.20
C ARG A 328 50.71 -9.12 -7.36
N LEU A 329 50.03 -9.35 -6.24
CA LEU A 329 50.22 -10.59 -5.47
C LEU A 329 49.90 -11.81 -6.34
N ARG A 330 50.76 -12.82 -6.29
CA ARG A 330 50.59 -14.10 -6.98
C ARG A 330 49.49 -14.90 -6.29
N GLN A 331 48.47 -15.29 -7.04
CA GLN A 331 47.25 -15.90 -6.51
C GLN A 331 47.52 -17.20 -5.74
N GLU A 332 48.61 -17.90 -6.03
CA GLU A 332 49.05 -19.13 -5.38
C GLU A 332 49.65 -18.95 -3.97
N ASP A 333 50.21 -17.79 -3.62
CA ASP A 333 50.92 -17.56 -2.34
C ASP A 333 49.98 -17.17 -1.17
N PHE A 334 48.71 -16.87 -1.46
CA PHE A 334 47.76 -16.26 -0.51
C PHE A 334 46.43 -17.02 -0.40
N GLN A 335 45.75 -16.83 0.72
CA GLN A 335 44.35 -17.20 0.96
C GLN A 335 43.52 -15.95 1.30
N PRO A 336 42.22 -15.92 0.94
CA PRO A 336 41.35 -14.82 1.32
C PRO A 336 40.90 -14.96 2.78
N VAL A 337 40.91 -13.88 3.56
CA VAL A 337 40.41 -13.89 4.94
C VAL A 337 39.44 -12.73 5.17
N SER A 338 38.34 -12.98 5.90
CA SER A 338 37.51 -11.91 6.42
C SER A 338 38.09 -11.43 7.75
N SER A 339 38.59 -10.19 7.77
CA SER A 339 39.26 -9.60 8.93
C SER A 339 38.98 -8.10 8.98
N PRO A 340 38.86 -7.48 10.17
CA PRO A 340 38.91 -6.03 10.29
C PRO A 340 40.29 -5.48 9.90
N GLU A 341 41.36 -6.24 10.17
CA GLU A 341 42.73 -5.84 9.87
C GLU A 341 43.03 -5.86 8.36
N GLY A 342 43.76 -4.83 7.90
CA GLY A 342 44.18 -4.70 6.51
C GLY A 342 43.12 -4.12 5.56
N THR A 343 43.58 -3.62 4.42
CA THR A 343 42.73 -3.08 3.36
C THR A 343 42.34 -4.18 2.37
N PRO A 344 41.24 -4.04 1.60
CA PRO A 344 40.70 -5.10 0.76
C PRO A 344 41.70 -5.65 -0.28
N TRP A 345 41.56 -6.94 -0.61
CA TRP A 345 42.32 -7.59 -1.67
C TRP A 345 41.74 -7.20 -3.04
N VAL A 346 42.26 -6.10 -3.57
CA VAL A 346 41.92 -5.59 -4.90
C VAL A 346 42.81 -6.15 -6.01
N GLN A 347 42.59 -5.75 -7.26
CA GLN A 347 43.37 -6.16 -8.44
C GLN A 347 43.32 -7.66 -8.75
N ILE A 348 42.31 -8.32 -8.22
CA ILE A 348 41.87 -9.67 -8.55
C ILE A 348 40.82 -9.61 -9.68
N THR A 349 40.78 -10.61 -10.56
CA THR A 349 39.67 -10.79 -11.51
C THR A 349 38.50 -11.50 -10.82
N ARG A 350 37.28 -11.38 -11.36
CA ARG A 350 36.12 -12.20 -10.94
C ARG A 350 36.45 -13.71 -10.93
N ASN A 351 37.20 -14.19 -11.93
CA ASN A 351 37.56 -15.61 -12.02
C ASN A 351 38.51 -16.05 -10.91
N GLU A 352 39.51 -15.24 -10.58
CA GLU A 352 40.41 -15.55 -9.47
C GLU A 352 39.72 -15.39 -8.11
N ALA A 353 38.80 -14.43 -7.95
CA ALA A 353 38.00 -14.29 -6.72
C ALA A 353 37.17 -15.55 -6.44
N VAL A 354 36.52 -16.14 -7.47
CA VAL A 354 35.86 -17.46 -7.39
C VAL A 354 36.86 -18.55 -6.97
N ILE A 355 38.06 -18.59 -7.56
CA ILE A 355 39.09 -19.58 -7.22
C ILE A 355 39.58 -19.41 -5.77
N GLN A 356 39.82 -18.18 -5.31
CA GLN A 356 40.27 -17.90 -3.95
C GLN A 356 39.24 -18.31 -2.91
N CYS A 357 37.96 -17.95 -3.09
CA CYS A 357 36.92 -18.38 -2.16
C CYS A 357 36.83 -19.91 -2.08
N LYS A 358 36.95 -20.62 -3.21
CA LYS A 358 36.91 -22.10 -3.25
C LYS A 358 38.11 -22.79 -2.59
N LYS A 359 39.23 -22.09 -2.38
CA LYS A 359 40.34 -22.64 -1.58
C LYS A 359 39.98 -22.81 -0.09
N LEU A 360 39.00 -22.06 0.42
CA LEU A 360 38.59 -22.15 1.83
C LEU A 360 37.87 -23.46 2.16
N GLY A 361 37.29 -24.13 1.16
CA GLY A 361 36.61 -25.42 1.30
C GLY A 361 35.52 -25.61 0.24
N LYS A 362 34.98 -26.82 0.14
CA LYS A 362 33.96 -27.18 -0.86
C LYS A 362 32.69 -26.31 -0.79
N ASP A 363 32.33 -25.89 0.42
CA ASP A 363 31.11 -25.12 0.74
C ASP A 363 31.30 -23.60 0.57
N PHE A 364 32.47 -23.13 0.14
CA PHE A 364 32.76 -21.72 -0.09
C PHE A 364 32.74 -21.34 -1.57
N ASP A 365 32.20 -20.16 -1.90
CA ASP A 365 32.24 -19.58 -3.25
C ASP A 365 32.29 -18.04 -3.17
N LEU A 366 32.46 -17.38 -4.31
CA LEU A 366 32.23 -15.94 -4.43
C LEU A 366 30.73 -15.64 -4.29
N ILE A 367 30.38 -14.54 -3.62
CA ILE A 367 28.98 -14.12 -3.42
C ILE A 367 28.21 -14.00 -4.75
N SER A 368 27.04 -14.62 -4.85
CA SER A 368 26.16 -14.46 -6.01
C SER A 368 25.41 -13.13 -5.97
N ASN A 369 24.85 -12.71 -7.10
CA ASN A 369 23.97 -11.55 -7.18
C ASN A 369 22.67 -11.77 -6.38
N SER A 370 22.12 -13.00 -6.34
CA SER A 370 20.96 -13.31 -5.50
C SER A 370 21.30 -13.22 -4.00
N GLN A 371 22.47 -13.70 -3.59
CA GLN A 371 22.97 -13.57 -2.22
C GLN A 371 23.25 -12.12 -1.85
N TRP A 372 23.86 -11.32 -2.75
CA TRP A 372 24.03 -9.88 -2.56
C TRP A 372 22.68 -9.18 -2.34
N MET A 373 21.71 -9.44 -3.21
CA MET A 373 20.36 -8.89 -3.09
C MET A 373 19.64 -9.38 -1.83
N THR A 374 19.96 -10.58 -1.33
CA THR A 374 19.42 -11.10 -0.06
C THR A 374 19.92 -10.27 1.12
N VAL A 375 21.23 -9.99 1.17
CA VAL A 375 21.82 -9.12 2.20
C VAL A 375 21.29 -7.69 2.08
N ALA A 376 21.23 -7.11 0.88
CA ALA A 376 20.70 -5.77 0.66
C ALA A 376 19.22 -5.63 1.11
N ARG A 377 18.39 -6.67 0.88
CA ARG A 377 16.99 -6.70 1.33
C ARG A 377 16.85 -6.86 2.84
N ASP A 378 17.71 -7.65 3.49
CA ASP A 378 17.77 -7.75 4.95
C ASP A 378 18.13 -6.37 5.56
N ILE A 379 19.15 -5.70 5.01
CA ILE A 379 19.55 -4.33 5.40
C ILE A 379 18.39 -3.34 5.24
N GLU A 380 17.70 -3.34 4.09
CA GLU A 380 16.58 -2.44 3.79
C GLU A 380 15.38 -2.64 4.72
N LEU A 381 15.07 -3.88 5.11
CA LEU A 381 13.93 -4.19 5.98
C LEU A 381 14.22 -3.91 7.46
N ASN A 382 15.49 -3.76 7.86
CA ASN A 382 15.87 -3.41 9.23
C ASN A 382 16.00 -1.90 9.45
N LYS A 383 15.07 -1.34 10.25
CA LYS A 383 15.00 0.09 10.57
C LYS A 383 16.28 0.70 11.16
N GLU A 384 17.14 -0.06 11.84
CA GLU A 384 18.40 0.47 12.42
C GLU A 384 19.46 0.84 11.36
N ASN A 385 19.20 0.49 10.09
CA ASN A 385 20.00 0.92 8.94
C ASN A 385 19.48 2.21 8.28
N TRP A 386 18.36 2.76 8.75
CA TRP A 386 17.77 3.99 8.25
C TRP A 386 18.05 5.15 9.19
N ARG A 387 18.39 6.34 8.66
CA ARG A 387 18.65 7.52 9.50
C ARG A 387 17.45 7.83 10.39
N LYS A 388 17.66 8.04 11.69
CA LYS A 388 16.58 8.21 12.72
C LYS A 388 15.64 7.00 12.88
N ASN A 389 15.94 5.87 12.25
CA ASN A 389 15.16 4.64 12.23
C ASN A 389 13.78 4.78 11.53
N GLU A 390 13.68 5.65 10.52
CA GLU A 390 12.45 5.93 9.75
C GLU A 390 12.48 5.28 8.34
N ILE A 391 12.04 4.02 8.24
CA ILE A 391 11.87 3.29 6.96
C ILE A 391 11.08 4.14 5.93
N GLU A 392 11.51 4.06 4.66
CA GLU A 392 11.01 4.77 3.47
C GLU A 392 11.08 6.32 3.49
N LYS A 393 11.24 6.95 4.66
CA LYS A 393 11.23 8.42 4.81
C LYS A 393 12.61 9.07 4.81
N THR A 394 13.64 8.29 5.11
CA THR A 394 15.03 8.74 5.23
C THR A 394 15.93 7.88 4.35
N GLU A 395 17.23 7.83 4.69
CA GLU A 395 18.27 7.24 3.87
C GLU A 395 18.97 6.11 4.62
N ILE A 396 19.28 5.04 3.89
CA ILE A 396 20.23 4.01 4.30
C ILE A 396 21.65 4.55 4.08
N ASN A 397 22.58 4.20 4.97
CA ASN A 397 23.99 4.56 4.81
C ASN A 397 24.62 3.91 3.56
N ILE A 398 25.66 4.53 2.99
CA ILE A 398 26.36 4.04 1.79
C ILE A 398 27.78 3.56 2.06
N GLY A 399 28.30 3.72 3.28
CA GLY A 399 29.65 3.30 3.65
C GLY A 399 30.72 4.29 3.21
N HIS A 400 31.95 3.80 3.07
CA HIS A 400 33.09 4.61 2.66
C HIS A 400 33.03 4.92 1.15
N CYS A 401 32.44 6.07 0.83
CA CYS A 401 32.26 6.63 -0.51
C CYS A 401 32.43 8.18 -0.50
N ASP A 402 33.35 8.73 0.30
CA ASP A 402 33.43 10.15 0.66
C ASP A 402 34.00 11.13 -0.39
N ASN A 403 33.50 11.10 -1.63
CA ASN A 403 33.84 12.11 -2.66
C ASN A 403 32.93 13.35 -2.61
N ALA A 404 33.01 14.10 -1.51
CA ALA A 404 32.26 15.34 -1.33
C ALA A 404 32.81 16.48 -2.24
N PRO A 405 31.95 17.36 -2.80
CA PRO A 405 32.38 18.43 -3.68
C PRO A 405 33.10 19.57 -2.92
N GLY A 406 34.38 19.40 -2.62
CA GLY A 406 35.19 20.45 -1.98
C GLY A 406 36.66 20.11 -1.74
N THR A 407 36.96 19.20 -0.82
CA THR A 407 38.25 19.22 -0.09
C THR A 407 38.91 17.89 0.23
N LEU A 408 38.20 16.76 0.27
CA LEU A 408 38.80 15.45 0.59
C LEU A 408 39.04 14.64 -0.68
N LYS A 409 40.26 14.74 -1.23
CA LYS A 409 40.69 13.92 -2.37
C LYS A 409 41.62 12.81 -1.90
N ASN A 410 41.27 11.58 -2.24
CA ASN A 410 42.10 10.37 -2.15
C ASN A 410 42.32 9.80 -0.74
N THR A 411 41.25 9.67 0.06
CA THR A 411 41.10 8.62 1.07
C THR A 411 41.07 7.26 0.37
N PRO A 412 42.11 6.39 0.47
CA PRO A 412 42.07 5.07 -0.18
C PRO A 412 41.10 4.12 0.56
N ALA A 413 40.92 2.91 0.03
CA ALA A 413 40.21 1.83 0.74
C ALA A 413 40.77 1.64 2.16
N LEU A 414 39.87 1.49 3.14
CA LEU A 414 40.16 1.48 4.56
C LEU A 414 40.25 0.05 5.13
N SER A 415 41.01 -0.09 6.20
CA SER A 415 40.88 -1.19 7.18
C SER A 415 39.81 -0.83 8.21
N VAL A 416 39.51 -1.74 9.13
CA VAL A 416 38.74 -1.44 10.35
C VAL A 416 39.70 -1.50 11.53
N LEU A 417 40.11 -0.34 12.05
CA LEU A 417 41.04 -0.23 13.17
C LEU A 417 40.31 -0.28 14.51
N ASN A 418 39.10 0.29 14.59
CA ASN A 418 38.21 0.19 15.73
C ASN A 418 36.86 -0.46 15.34
N PRO A 419 36.72 -1.80 15.47
CA PRO A 419 35.46 -2.50 15.20
C PRO A 419 34.28 -2.14 16.13
N SER A 420 34.48 -1.26 17.12
CA SER A 420 33.42 -0.74 18.00
C SER A 420 32.92 0.66 17.60
N ASP A 421 33.45 1.26 16.52
CA ASP A 421 33.04 2.55 15.99
C ASP A 421 32.56 2.40 14.54
N PRO A 422 31.24 2.44 14.28
CA PRO A 422 30.69 2.30 12.92
C PRO A 422 31.11 3.37 11.90
N TRP A 423 31.90 4.37 12.30
CA TRP A 423 32.48 5.40 11.43
C TRP A 423 34.02 5.37 11.40
N ASP A 424 34.65 4.27 11.85
CA ASP A 424 36.11 4.11 11.86
C ASP A 424 36.77 4.54 10.53
N GLY A 425 37.67 5.51 10.62
CA GLY A 425 38.46 6.01 9.48
C GLY A 425 37.76 7.03 8.56
N VAL A 426 36.50 7.40 8.81
CA VAL A 426 35.74 8.40 8.01
C VAL A 426 35.33 9.64 8.84
N LYS A 427 34.48 10.52 8.29
CA LYS A 427 33.99 11.73 8.98
C LYS A 427 32.98 11.39 10.08
N HIS A 428 33.35 11.62 11.33
CA HIS A 428 32.45 11.50 12.50
C HIS A 428 31.67 12.82 12.77
N GLY A 429 30.51 12.74 13.44
CA GLY A 429 29.66 13.88 13.80
C GLY A 429 28.33 13.45 14.43
N ASP A 430 27.27 14.27 14.41
CA ASP A 430 25.92 13.81 14.83
C ASP A 430 25.33 12.87 13.74
N PRO A 431 25.01 11.60 14.06
CA PRO A 431 24.44 10.66 13.09
C PRO A 431 23.04 11.05 12.58
N LYS A 432 22.42 12.12 13.10
CA LYS A 432 21.22 12.73 12.50
C LYS A 432 21.53 13.54 11.23
N GLU A 433 22.76 13.99 11.04
CA GLU A 433 23.20 14.69 9.82
C GLU A 433 23.41 13.70 8.68
N TYR A 434 22.91 14.02 7.48
CA TYR A 434 23.02 13.12 6.32
C TYR A 434 24.48 12.84 5.93
N GLU A 435 25.35 13.86 5.94
CA GLU A 435 26.78 13.70 5.60
C GLU A 435 27.54 12.77 6.54
N ILE A 436 27.11 12.66 7.80
CA ILE A 436 27.69 11.74 8.77
C ILE A 436 27.07 10.36 8.60
N TRP A 437 25.73 10.30 8.57
CA TRP A 437 25.01 9.04 8.44
C TRP A 437 25.41 8.25 7.19
N ALA A 438 25.49 8.92 6.04
CA ALA A 438 25.84 8.30 4.76
C ALA A 438 27.17 7.53 4.83
N LEU A 439 28.13 8.01 5.62
CA LEU A 439 29.47 7.43 5.74
C LEU A 439 29.58 6.31 6.79
N LYS A 440 28.50 5.99 7.53
CA LYS A 440 28.48 4.84 8.45
C LYS A 440 28.84 3.57 7.68
N ARG A 441 29.85 2.82 8.15
CA ARG A 441 30.44 1.64 7.48
C ARG A 441 29.74 0.32 7.83
N THR A 442 28.85 0.30 8.83
CA THR A 442 28.13 -0.92 9.25
C THR A 442 26.65 -0.92 8.86
N HIS A 443 26.13 -2.12 8.61
CA HIS A 443 24.70 -2.41 8.58
C HIS A 443 24.37 -3.57 9.50
N LEU A 444 23.25 -3.50 10.21
CA LEU A 444 22.73 -4.54 11.10
C LEU A 444 21.80 -5.48 10.32
N LEU A 445 22.07 -6.79 10.35
CA LEU A 445 21.24 -7.82 9.71
C LEU A 445 20.21 -8.43 10.66
N SER A 446 19.24 -9.18 10.14
CA SER A 446 18.17 -9.85 10.88
C SER A 446 18.66 -10.88 11.90
N SER A 447 19.89 -11.35 11.76
CA SER A 447 20.63 -12.16 12.73
C SER A 447 21.04 -11.40 14.00
N GLY A 448 20.99 -10.06 13.98
CA GLY A 448 21.51 -9.19 15.04
C GLY A 448 23.01 -8.90 14.92
N GLU A 449 23.67 -9.36 13.85
CA GLU A 449 25.08 -9.09 13.58
C GLU A 449 25.29 -7.92 12.60
N GLU A 450 26.38 -7.18 12.79
CA GLU A 450 26.80 -6.12 11.87
C GLU A 450 27.71 -6.62 10.75
N ILE A 451 27.33 -6.37 9.49
CA ILE A 451 28.20 -6.49 8.30
C ILE A 451 28.89 -5.15 8.01
N TRP A 452 30.17 -5.21 7.61
CA TRP A 452 31.01 -4.05 7.32
C TRP A 452 31.23 -3.84 5.83
N ASP A 453 31.32 -2.57 5.44
CA ASP A 453 31.74 -2.05 4.13
C ASP A 453 30.87 -2.51 2.93
N PHE A 454 29.72 -3.15 3.20
CA PHE A 454 28.85 -3.73 2.17
C PHE A 454 28.21 -2.69 1.23
N GLY A 455 27.91 -1.48 1.74
CA GLY A 455 27.51 -0.36 0.89
C GLY A 455 28.66 0.25 0.09
N GLY A 456 29.87 0.29 0.66
CA GLY A 456 31.03 0.90 0.04
C GLY A 456 32.29 0.89 0.89
N ASN A 457 33.40 0.58 0.23
CA ASN A 457 34.81 0.81 0.58
C ASN A 457 35.64 0.50 -0.67
N VAL A 458 35.46 -0.70 -1.23
CA VAL A 458 35.72 -1.01 -2.64
C VAL A 458 34.46 -1.52 -3.35
N TRP A 459 34.47 -1.49 -4.68
CA TRP A 459 33.52 -2.27 -5.46
C TRP A 459 33.76 -3.77 -5.23
N GLU A 460 32.72 -4.58 -5.15
CA GLU A 460 32.83 -6.01 -4.88
C GLU A 460 32.45 -6.84 -6.09
N TRP A 461 33.32 -7.75 -6.55
CA TRP A 461 32.97 -8.74 -7.56
C TRP A 461 31.82 -9.64 -7.08
N VAL A 462 30.80 -9.84 -7.92
CA VAL A 462 29.86 -10.96 -7.77
C VAL A 462 30.24 -12.13 -8.68
N LYS A 463 29.74 -13.31 -8.34
CA LYS A 463 29.90 -14.54 -9.12
C LYS A 463 29.18 -14.49 -10.46
N ASP A 464 27.99 -13.92 -10.54
CA ASP A 464 27.12 -14.05 -11.71
C ASP A 464 27.64 -13.29 -12.95
N TYR A 465 27.32 -13.84 -14.12
CA TYR A 465 27.43 -13.12 -15.39
C TYR A 465 26.06 -12.62 -15.83
N ILE A 466 26.03 -11.46 -16.47
CA ILE A 466 24.83 -10.89 -17.06
C ILE A 466 24.94 -10.97 -18.58
N SER A 467 23.98 -11.63 -19.21
CA SER A 467 23.82 -11.65 -20.67
C SER A 467 23.15 -10.36 -21.14
N LEU A 468 23.23 -10.04 -22.44
CA LEU A 468 22.51 -8.88 -23.01
C LEU A 468 21.01 -9.14 -23.25
N ALA A 469 20.53 -10.40 -23.23
CA ALA A 469 19.10 -10.71 -23.35
C ALA A 469 18.29 -10.30 -22.11
N PHE A 470 18.90 -10.44 -20.92
CA PHE A 470 19.31 -9.26 -20.16
C PHE A 470 18.50 -7.97 -20.32
N VAL A 471 19.23 -6.96 -20.84
CA VAL A 471 18.85 -5.55 -20.90
C VAL A 471 17.66 -5.38 -21.84
N PRO A 472 16.54 -4.75 -21.38
CA PRO A 472 15.35 -4.59 -22.21
C PRO A 472 15.68 -3.92 -23.55
N THR A 473 14.91 -4.20 -24.60
CA THR A 473 15.05 -3.53 -25.90
C THR A 473 14.56 -2.08 -25.86
N ASP A 474 13.53 -1.82 -25.05
CA ASP A 474 12.86 -0.53 -24.93
C ASP A 474 13.56 0.37 -23.91
N GLN A 475 14.85 0.64 -24.18
CA GLN A 475 15.72 1.41 -23.29
C GLN A 475 15.41 2.92 -23.37
N PRO A 476 15.63 3.69 -22.29
CA PRO A 476 15.70 5.14 -22.37
C PRO A 476 16.77 5.60 -23.37
N ASP A 477 16.58 6.78 -23.96
CA ASP A 477 17.56 7.31 -24.92
C ASP A 477 18.92 7.63 -24.30
N CYS A 478 19.02 7.69 -22.96
CA CYS A 478 20.32 7.77 -22.30
C CYS A 478 21.13 6.47 -22.48
N PHE A 479 20.52 5.27 -22.42
CA PHE A 479 21.23 4.01 -22.67
C PHE A 479 21.73 3.91 -24.11
N LYS A 480 20.89 4.32 -25.07
CA LYS A 480 21.18 4.22 -26.50
C LYS A 480 22.37 5.09 -26.92
N ASN A 481 22.58 6.20 -26.21
CA ASN A 481 23.49 7.27 -26.64
C ASN A 481 24.57 7.66 -25.61
N SER A 482 24.53 7.17 -24.36
CA SER A 482 25.37 7.74 -23.29
C SER A 482 25.65 6.83 -22.08
N ASN A 483 26.73 7.14 -21.38
CA ASN A 483 27.17 6.51 -20.13
C ASN A 483 26.34 7.00 -18.91
N CYS A 484 25.06 6.60 -18.80
CA CYS A 484 24.15 7.08 -17.72
C CYS A 484 24.01 6.12 -16.52
N TRP A 485 24.14 6.67 -15.29
CA TRP A 485 23.69 6.00 -14.05
C TRP A 485 22.17 6.13 -13.88
N VAL A 486 21.52 5.06 -13.41
CA VAL A 486 20.05 4.94 -13.24
C VAL A 486 19.68 4.77 -11.76
N GLY A 487 18.61 5.40 -11.32
CA GLY A 487 17.98 5.15 -10.01
C GLY A 487 16.92 4.04 -10.06
N TYR A 488 16.06 4.02 -9.02
CA TYR A 488 15.08 2.95 -8.80
C TYR A 488 13.63 3.43 -8.61
N ASN A 489 13.36 4.73 -8.77
CA ASN A 489 12.03 5.29 -8.51
C ASN A 489 11.03 4.94 -9.64
N SER A 490 9.74 5.00 -9.33
CA SER A 490 8.65 4.64 -10.24
C SER A 490 8.40 5.59 -11.41
N SER A 491 9.16 6.69 -11.52
CA SER A 491 9.20 7.55 -12.71
C SER A 491 10.35 7.21 -13.67
N GLU A 492 11.32 6.41 -13.24
CA GLU A 492 12.38 5.87 -14.09
C GLU A 492 11.96 4.48 -14.61
N TRP A 493 11.82 4.37 -15.93
CA TRP A 493 11.57 3.22 -16.84
C TRP A 493 11.81 1.76 -16.36
N PHE A 494 12.66 1.55 -15.35
CA PHE A 494 13.11 0.26 -14.82
C PHE A 494 11.92 -0.66 -14.50
N LEU A 495 10.86 -0.07 -13.92
CA LEU A 495 9.66 -0.75 -13.44
C LEU A 495 8.53 -0.84 -14.48
N THR A 496 8.70 -0.27 -15.68
CA THR A 496 7.71 -0.32 -16.78
C THR A 496 8.18 -1.16 -17.97
N SER A 497 9.35 -1.80 -17.89
CA SER A 497 9.91 -2.63 -18.94
C SER A 497 9.28 -4.04 -18.98
N ILE A 498 9.37 -4.73 -20.13
CA ILE A 498 8.88 -6.11 -20.31
C ILE A 498 9.50 -7.14 -19.34
N ASN A 499 10.66 -6.82 -18.75
CA ASN A 499 11.36 -7.66 -17.77
C ASN A 499 11.36 -7.05 -16.34
N ALA A 500 10.45 -6.11 -16.04
CA ALA A 500 10.47 -5.32 -14.81
C ALA A 500 10.45 -6.14 -13.51
N GLU A 501 9.79 -7.31 -13.48
CA GLU A 501 9.83 -8.20 -12.31
C GLU A 501 11.25 -8.75 -12.10
N THR A 502 11.85 -9.33 -13.14
CA THR A 502 13.19 -9.94 -13.10
C THR A 502 14.26 -8.90 -12.78
N TYR A 503 14.13 -7.68 -13.31
CA TYR A 503 14.98 -6.54 -12.96
C TYR A 503 14.79 -6.09 -11.51
N SER A 504 13.55 -6.03 -11.03
CA SER A 504 13.24 -5.67 -9.65
C SER A 504 13.80 -6.69 -8.65
N LYS A 505 13.79 -7.98 -9.00
CA LYS A 505 14.40 -9.06 -8.20
C LYS A 505 15.93 -9.00 -8.18
N GLN A 506 16.56 -8.65 -9.31
CA GLN A 506 18.03 -8.68 -9.43
C GLN A 506 18.74 -7.39 -9.00
N PHE A 507 18.10 -6.21 -9.01
CA PHE A 507 18.82 -4.93 -8.82
C PHE A 507 18.12 -3.85 -8.00
N ALA A 508 16.80 -3.92 -7.79
CA ALA A 508 16.03 -2.84 -7.16
C ALA A 508 15.81 -3.05 -5.65
N PRO A 509 15.50 -1.99 -4.89
CA PRO A 509 14.94 -2.11 -3.54
C PRO A 509 13.60 -2.86 -3.48
N PHE A 510 13.22 -3.29 -2.29
CA PHE A 510 11.90 -3.85 -1.96
C PHE A 510 10.81 -2.80 -2.14
N TYR A 511 11.02 -1.61 -1.56
CA TYR A 511 10.10 -0.49 -1.65
C TYR A 511 10.29 0.25 -2.99
N LYS A 512 9.57 -0.21 -4.02
CA LYS A 512 9.68 0.21 -5.44
C LYS A 512 9.42 1.71 -5.75
N LYS A 513 9.12 2.53 -4.74
CA LYS A 513 8.96 3.99 -4.87
C LYS A 513 10.25 4.76 -4.57
N LEU A 514 11.23 4.13 -3.93
CA LEU A 514 12.39 4.81 -3.38
C LEU A 514 13.40 5.26 -4.42
N THR A 515 14.07 6.36 -4.10
CA THR A 515 15.19 6.89 -4.88
C THR A 515 16.51 6.23 -4.48
N HIS A 516 17.50 6.31 -5.39
CA HIS A 516 18.88 5.94 -5.11
C HIS A 516 19.47 6.65 -3.88
N MET A 517 19.02 7.88 -3.58
CA MET A 517 19.43 8.64 -2.40
C MET A 517 18.90 8.05 -1.08
N GLN A 518 17.81 7.28 -1.12
CA GLN A 518 17.19 6.68 0.06
C GLN A 518 17.72 5.27 0.34
N VAL A 519 18.04 4.48 -0.68
CA VAL A 519 18.46 3.07 -0.51
C VAL A 519 19.95 2.82 -0.74
N GLY A 520 20.68 3.83 -1.22
CA GLY A 520 22.10 3.73 -1.51
C GLY A 520 22.40 3.04 -2.85
N GLY A 521 23.09 3.75 -3.74
CA GLY A 521 23.61 3.21 -4.98
C GLY A 521 22.76 3.48 -6.22
N LYS A 522 23.35 3.23 -7.39
CA LYS A 522 22.68 3.29 -8.69
C LYS A 522 23.02 2.08 -9.56
N PHE A 523 22.16 1.77 -10.53
CA PHE A 523 22.45 0.79 -11.58
C PHE A 523 23.16 1.48 -12.76
N PHE A 524 24.31 0.96 -13.19
CA PHE A 524 25.02 1.43 -14.38
C PHE A 524 25.11 0.30 -15.43
N PRO A 525 24.41 0.44 -16.57
CA PRO A 525 24.28 -0.59 -17.58
C PRO A 525 25.56 -0.78 -18.40
N GLN A 526 25.64 -1.90 -19.10
CA GLN A 526 26.59 -2.13 -20.18
C GLN A 526 26.15 -1.40 -21.47
N ASN A 527 27.11 -0.91 -22.26
CA ASN A 527 26.85 -0.35 -23.59
C ASN A 527 26.27 -1.44 -24.53
N PRO A 528 25.09 -1.21 -25.17
CA PRO A 528 24.43 -2.20 -26.02
C PRO A 528 25.19 -2.57 -27.31
N SER A 529 26.19 -1.79 -27.74
CA SER A 529 27.01 -2.08 -28.93
C SER A 529 27.94 -3.29 -28.81
N LEU A 530 28.06 -3.92 -27.63
CA LEU A 530 28.93 -5.09 -27.37
C LEU A 530 28.14 -6.41 -27.32
N SER A 531 27.25 -6.60 -28.30
CA SER A 531 26.41 -7.79 -28.46
C SER A 531 27.20 -9.11 -28.52
N GLY A 532 26.78 -10.10 -27.73
CA GLY A 532 27.32 -11.47 -27.80
C GLY A 532 28.32 -11.87 -26.70
N LEU A 533 28.56 -11.02 -25.69
CA LEU A 533 29.47 -11.31 -24.57
C LEU A 533 28.72 -11.56 -23.26
N GLU A 534 29.33 -12.34 -22.37
CA GLU A 534 28.97 -12.43 -20.95
C GLU A 534 29.70 -11.32 -20.17
N PHE A 535 28.95 -10.48 -19.46
CA PHE A 535 29.51 -9.37 -18.69
C PHE A 535 29.64 -9.75 -17.21
N ALA A 536 30.80 -9.44 -16.63
CA ALA A 536 30.97 -9.48 -15.19
C ALA A 536 30.37 -8.21 -14.56
N MET A 537 30.08 -8.26 -13.26
CA MET A 537 29.48 -7.15 -12.54
C MET A 537 30.16 -6.94 -11.19
N VAL A 538 30.20 -5.68 -10.76
CA VAL A 538 30.55 -5.30 -9.39
C VAL A 538 29.40 -4.62 -8.65
N ARG A 539 29.45 -4.66 -7.32
CA ARG A 539 28.43 -4.18 -6.37
C ARG A 539 29.04 -3.31 -5.26
N GLY A 540 28.22 -2.60 -4.48
CA GLY A 540 28.69 -1.77 -3.36
C GLY A 540 29.19 -0.40 -3.82
N GLY A 541 30.46 -0.08 -3.58
CA GLY A 541 31.00 1.23 -4.00
C GLY A 541 32.45 1.44 -3.59
N LYS A 542 33.21 2.18 -4.41
CA LYS A 542 34.58 2.58 -4.04
C LYS A 542 34.61 3.85 -3.19
N TRP A 543 35.69 4.01 -2.43
CA TRP A 543 36.00 5.17 -1.59
C TRP A 543 35.71 6.54 -2.22
N ASP A 544 36.02 6.76 -3.51
CA ASP A 544 35.75 8.03 -4.22
C ASP A 544 34.47 8.00 -5.07
N GLY A 545 33.56 7.06 -4.82
CA GLY A 545 32.32 6.84 -5.57
C GLY A 545 31.22 7.87 -5.30
N GLY A 546 31.25 8.60 -4.19
CA GLY A 546 30.19 9.55 -3.83
C GLY A 546 28.82 8.88 -3.73
N GLN A 547 27.77 9.62 -4.09
CA GLN A 547 26.37 9.16 -4.14
C GLN A 547 26.06 8.02 -5.15
N TYR A 548 27.07 7.43 -5.79
CA TYR A 548 26.90 6.28 -6.70
C TYR A 548 27.12 4.93 -6.01
N GLY A 549 27.78 4.90 -4.85
CA GLY A 549 27.91 3.72 -4.00
C GLY A 549 26.70 3.48 -3.11
N GLY A 550 26.60 2.28 -2.55
CA GLY A 550 25.55 1.83 -1.63
C GLY A 550 25.06 0.42 -1.92
N ILE A 551 24.24 -0.14 -1.01
CA ILE A 551 23.91 -1.57 -0.98
C ILE A 551 23.21 -2.09 -2.26
N TYR A 552 22.53 -1.23 -3.02
CA TYR A 552 21.89 -1.59 -4.29
C TYR A 552 22.70 -1.25 -5.53
N ALA A 553 23.82 -0.53 -5.41
CA ALA A 553 24.62 -0.14 -6.56
C ALA A 553 25.08 -1.36 -7.37
N ALA A 554 25.16 -1.20 -8.68
CA ALA A 554 25.60 -2.25 -9.60
C ALA A 554 26.25 -1.62 -10.83
N TRP A 555 27.43 -2.12 -11.20
CA TRP A 555 28.18 -1.58 -12.34
C TRP A 555 28.67 -2.72 -13.23
N LEU A 556 28.20 -2.72 -14.49
CA LEU A 556 28.50 -3.74 -15.50
C LEU A 556 29.53 -3.26 -16.55
N TYR A 557 29.63 -1.94 -16.74
CA TYR A 557 30.26 -1.34 -17.92
C TYR A 557 31.76 -1.65 -18.04
N ASN A 558 32.11 -2.33 -19.12
CA ASN A 558 33.47 -2.75 -19.48
C ASN A 558 34.13 -3.73 -18.47
N PHE A 559 33.35 -4.36 -17.60
CA PHE A 559 33.82 -5.46 -16.76
C PHE A 559 33.67 -6.81 -17.48
N THR A 560 34.79 -7.42 -17.84
CA THR A 560 34.85 -8.81 -18.29
C THR A 560 35.34 -9.71 -17.16
N SER A 561 35.25 -11.02 -17.35
CA SER A 561 35.75 -12.03 -16.40
C SER A 561 37.26 -11.95 -16.13
N SER A 562 38.01 -11.22 -16.96
CA SER A 562 39.46 -10.98 -16.84
C SER A 562 39.84 -9.52 -16.55
N SER A 563 38.86 -8.61 -16.32
CA SER A 563 39.16 -7.24 -15.89
C SER A 563 39.76 -7.23 -14.47
N THR A 564 40.66 -6.29 -14.20
CA THR A 564 41.22 -6.02 -12.86
C THR A 564 41.15 -4.53 -12.56
N SER A 565 40.97 -4.15 -11.29
CA SER A 565 41.03 -2.76 -10.83
C SER A 565 41.51 -2.68 -9.40
N HIS A 566 42.21 -1.59 -9.07
CA HIS A 566 42.59 -1.23 -7.69
C HIS A 566 41.41 -0.77 -6.83
N GLU A 567 40.24 -0.59 -7.45
CA GLU A 567 39.00 -0.13 -6.83
C GLU A 567 37.99 -1.28 -6.64
N VAL A 568 38.37 -2.52 -6.99
CA VAL A 568 37.50 -3.70 -7.00
C VAL A 568 38.14 -4.85 -6.20
N GLY A 569 37.48 -5.25 -5.11
CA GLY A 569 37.77 -6.43 -4.28
C GLY A 569 36.65 -7.48 -4.38
N PHE A 570 36.43 -8.24 -3.30
CA PHE A 570 35.46 -9.34 -3.26
C PHE A 570 35.12 -9.83 -1.85
N ARG A 571 33.99 -10.54 -1.73
CA ARG A 571 33.50 -11.17 -0.50
C ARG A 571 33.06 -12.61 -0.77
N CYS A 572 33.61 -13.54 0.01
CA CYS A 572 33.22 -14.94 -0.06
C CYS A 572 31.95 -15.21 0.75
N VAL A 573 31.23 -16.26 0.37
CA VAL A 573 30.12 -16.85 1.11
C VAL A 573 30.46 -18.29 1.50
N PHE A 574 29.82 -18.78 2.55
CA PHE A 574 29.78 -20.18 2.94
C PHE A 574 28.33 -20.67 2.85
N THR A 575 28.07 -21.69 2.05
CA THR A 575 26.76 -22.34 1.94
C THR A 575 26.99 -23.84 2.12
N PRO A 576 26.70 -24.41 3.30
CA PRO A 576 26.93 -25.83 3.51
C PRO A 576 26.04 -26.63 2.56
N GLU A 577 26.62 -27.61 1.87
CA GLU A 577 25.83 -28.61 1.17
C GLU A 577 24.92 -29.32 2.18
N ASN A 578 23.59 -29.18 2.02
CA ASN A 578 22.62 -29.97 2.78
C ASN A 578 22.98 -31.46 2.59
N GLY A 579 23.32 -32.15 3.68
CA GLY A 579 23.63 -33.57 3.62
C GLY A 579 22.40 -34.36 3.14
N ASN A 580 22.57 -35.09 2.02
CA ASN A 580 21.54 -35.97 1.44
C ASN A 580 21.20 -37.14 2.38
#